data_AF-D4XCL2-F1
#
_entry.id   AF-D4XCL2-F1
#
_cell.length_a   1.000
_cell.length_b   1.000
_cell.length_c   1.000
_cell.angle_alpha   90.00
_cell.angle_beta   90.00
_cell.angle_gamma   90.00
#
_symmetry.space_group_name_H-M   'P 1'
#
loop_
_entity.id
_entity.type
_entity.pdbx_description
1 polymer ?
#
loop_
_entity_poly.entity_id
_entity_poly.type
_entity_poly.pdbx_seq_one_letter_code
_entity_poly.pdbx_strand_id
1 'polypeptide(L)'
;MDKEPLMKRKTANAKQINELLYQALETEIGGLSVYETAVSCAVNEDLKKEWKEYLEETRTHHRVLLTVFEQLGLDPARQTPGREVVRHLGESLVKAMKLAISAGDADAAQLVATECVVLAETKDHANWSLIGLIAEQHSGKEAAILKQAHDAVALDEDHHLYHTQGWSRELWVESLGLPAVLPPPEEVKKVKSAIGASRAEQARGEMLKH
;
A
#
# COMPACT_ATOMS: atom_id res chain seq x y z
N MET A 1 -7.57 -32.26 29.13
CA MET A 1 -7.08 -32.25 27.73
C MET A 1 -8.19 -31.66 26.88
N ASP A 2 -8.22 -30.33 26.79
CA ASP A 2 -9.10 -29.64 25.87
C ASP A 2 -8.61 -29.93 24.45
N LYS A 3 -9.44 -30.61 23.66
CA LYS A 3 -9.17 -30.79 22.24
C LYS A 3 -9.34 -29.42 21.60
N GLU A 4 -8.25 -28.83 21.12
CA GLU A 4 -8.29 -27.75 20.14
C GLU A 4 -9.33 -28.11 19.06
N PRO A 5 -10.26 -27.20 18.73
CA PRO A 5 -11.23 -27.49 17.70
C PRO A 5 -10.47 -27.69 16.38
N LEU A 6 -10.53 -28.91 15.83
CA LEU A 6 -10.06 -29.18 14.47
C LEU A 6 -10.81 -28.23 13.53
N MET A 7 -10.14 -27.17 13.08
CA MET A 7 -10.64 -26.36 11.97
C MET A 7 -10.77 -27.29 10.76
N LYS A 8 -11.99 -27.63 10.39
CA LYS A 8 -12.26 -28.31 9.12
C LYS A 8 -11.79 -27.37 8.02
N ARG A 9 -10.75 -27.76 7.26
CA ARG A 9 -10.32 -27.09 6.03
C ARG A 9 -11.53 -26.96 5.11
N LYS A 10 -12.14 -25.78 5.05
CA LYS A 10 -13.15 -25.45 4.04
C LYS A 10 -12.41 -25.16 2.75
N THR A 11 -12.88 -25.73 1.64
CA THR A 11 -12.36 -25.39 0.31
C THR A 11 -12.49 -23.88 0.10
N ALA A 12 -11.43 -23.24 -0.38
CA ALA A 12 -11.41 -21.80 -0.58
C ALA A 12 -12.48 -21.38 -1.61
N ASN A 13 -13.07 -20.20 -1.41
CA ASN A 13 -14.15 -19.72 -2.26
C ASN A 13 -13.56 -19.06 -3.52
N ALA A 14 -13.44 -19.81 -4.61
CA ALA A 14 -12.86 -19.35 -5.87
C ALA A 14 -13.47 -18.03 -6.40
N LYS A 15 -14.79 -17.81 -6.20
CA LYS A 15 -15.43 -16.55 -6.59
C LYS A 15 -14.87 -15.36 -5.82
N GLN A 16 -14.59 -15.53 -4.53
CA GLN A 16 -14.03 -14.48 -3.68
C GLN A 16 -12.52 -14.29 -3.89
N ILE A 17 -11.78 -15.36 -4.20
CA ILE A 17 -10.37 -15.24 -4.61
C ILE A 17 -10.30 -14.38 -5.88
N ASN A 18 -11.10 -14.70 -6.90
CA ASN A 18 -11.11 -13.90 -8.12
C ASN A 18 -11.50 -12.45 -7.85
N GLU A 19 -12.53 -12.21 -7.02
CA GLU A 19 -12.92 -10.85 -6.63
C GLU A 19 -11.78 -10.07 -5.96
N LEU A 20 -11.03 -10.71 -5.05
CA LEU A 20 -9.85 -10.12 -4.43
C LEU A 20 -8.79 -9.76 -5.48
N LEU A 21 -8.50 -10.66 -6.43
CA LEU A 21 -7.51 -10.40 -7.49
C LEU A 21 -7.94 -9.24 -8.40
N TYR A 22 -9.23 -9.11 -8.72
CA TYR A 22 -9.75 -7.97 -9.47
C TYR A 22 -9.60 -6.65 -8.70
N GLN A 23 -9.83 -6.67 -7.38
CA GLN A 23 -9.62 -5.50 -6.53
C GLN A 23 -8.14 -5.16 -6.38
N ALA A 24 -7.26 -6.16 -6.21
CA ALA A 24 -5.81 -5.96 -6.16
C ALA A 24 -5.32 -5.31 -7.45
N LEU A 25 -5.71 -5.86 -8.62
CA LEU A 25 -5.31 -5.30 -9.91
C LEU A 25 -5.75 -3.84 -10.08
N GLU A 26 -6.96 -3.52 -9.63
CA GLU A 26 -7.45 -2.13 -9.67
C GLU A 26 -6.77 -1.23 -8.64
N THR A 27 -6.33 -1.78 -7.51
CA THR A 27 -5.58 -1.03 -6.50
C THR A 27 -4.24 -0.58 -7.08
N GLU A 28 -3.52 -1.48 -7.75
CA GLU A 28 -2.27 -1.14 -8.46
C GLU A 28 -2.48 -0.09 -9.57
N ILE A 29 -3.54 -0.23 -10.38
CA ILE A 29 -3.88 0.73 -11.44
C ILE A 29 -4.16 2.11 -10.83
N GLY A 30 -4.94 2.16 -9.75
CA GLY A 30 -5.21 3.38 -8.99
C GLY A 30 -3.96 3.95 -8.34
N GLY A 31 -3.11 3.08 -7.78
CA GLY A 31 -1.83 3.41 -7.14
C GLY A 31 -0.90 4.20 -8.05
N LEU A 32 -0.80 3.82 -9.33
CA LEU A 32 -0.04 4.61 -10.32
C LEU A 32 -0.51 6.06 -10.40
N SER A 33 -1.83 6.28 -10.47
CA SER A 33 -2.40 7.63 -10.53
C SER A 33 -2.25 8.38 -9.21
N VAL A 34 -2.34 7.67 -8.09
CA VAL A 34 -2.13 8.22 -6.74
C VAL A 34 -0.69 8.71 -6.62
N TYR A 35 0.31 7.88 -6.90
CA TYR A 35 1.72 8.27 -6.80
C TYR A 35 2.11 9.37 -7.79
N GLU A 36 1.66 9.31 -9.05
CA GLU A 36 1.91 10.39 -10.02
C GLU A 36 1.37 11.73 -9.52
N THR A 37 0.18 11.73 -8.90
CA THR A 37 -0.42 12.93 -8.30
C THR A 37 0.33 13.35 -7.03
N ALA A 38 0.68 12.41 -6.16
CA ALA A 38 1.40 12.67 -4.91
C ALA A 38 2.78 13.29 -5.18
N VAL A 39 3.53 12.79 -6.16
CA VAL A 39 4.81 13.38 -6.60
C VAL A 39 4.66 14.82 -7.06
N SER A 40 3.50 15.20 -7.62
CA SER A 40 3.20 16.59 -8.00
C SER A 40 2.84 17.48 -6.79
N CYS A 41 2.37 16.89 -5.69
CA CYS A 41 2.11 17.57 -4.42
C CYS A 41 3.36 17.73 -3.54
N ALA A 42 4.39 16.91 -3.74
CA ALA A 42 5.55 16.85 -2.86
C ALA A 42 6.43 18.11 -2.92
N VAL A 43 6.69 18.68 -1.75
CA VAL A 43 7.57 19.82 -1.46
C VAL A 43 8.90 19.34 -0.86
N ASN A 44 8.86 18.35 0.03
CA ASN A 44 10.03 17.70 0.62
C ASN A 44 10.70 16.79 -0.43
N GLU A 45 11.98 17.05 -0.72
CA GLU A 45 12.70 16.35 -1.79
C GLU A 45 13.01 14.88 -1.47
N ASP A 46 13.19 14.52 -0.21
CA ASP A 46 13.40 13.12 0.20
C ASP A 46 12.11 12.31 0.03
N LEU A 47 10.97 12.87 0.48
CA LEU A 47 9.64 12.27 0.24
C LEU A 47 9.35 12.12 -1.26
N LYS A 48 9.63 13.17 -2.03
CA LYS A 48 9.42 13.16 -3.48
C LYS A 48 10.26 12.09 -4.17
N LYS A 49 11.47 11.84 -3.68
CA LYS A 49 12.33 10.79 -4.18
C LYS A 49 11.76 9.42 -3.83
N GLU A 50 11.36 9.19 -2.58
CA GLU A 50 10.75 7.93 -2.12
C GLU A 50 9.49 7.60 -2.93
N TRP A 51 8.57 8.54 -3.13
CA TRP A 51 7.38 8.32 -3.95
C TRP A 51 7.66 8.03 -5.43
N LYS A 52 8.77 8.51 -5.99
CA LYS A 52 9.18 8.13 -7.35
C LYS A 52 9.69 6.69 -7.40
N GLU A 53 10.36 6.24 -6.35
CA GLU A 53 10.80 4.85 -6.22
C GLU A 53 9.56 3.94 -6.09
N TYR A 54 8.62 4.29 -5.20
CA TYR A 54 7.37 3.54 -5.02
C TYR A 54 6.52 3.52 -6.28
N LEU A 55 6.44 4.61 -7.05
CA LEU A 55 5.76 4.61 -8.35
C LEU A 55 6.30 3.53 -9.31
N GLU A 56 7.63 3.35 -9.36
CA GLU A 56 8.24 2.32 -10.23
C GLU A 56 8.06 0.90 -9.68
N GLU A 57 8.00 0.76 -8.35
CA GLU A 57 7.64 -0.49 -7.67
C GLU A 57 6.18 -0.86 -7.95
N THR A 58 5.21 0.05 -7.82
CA THR A 58 3.79 -0.15 -8.21
C THR A 58 3.66 -0.53 -9.69
N ARG A 59 4.48 0.04 -10.59
CA ARG A 59 4.52 -0.41 -12.00
C ARG A 59 4.96 -1.88 -12.12
N THR A 60 5.82 -2.34 -11.23
CA THR A 60 6.25 -3.75 -11.14
C THR A 60 5.14 -4.62 -10.59
N HIS A 61 4.49 -4.21 -9.51
CA HIS A 61 3.41 -4.95 -8.87
C HIS A 61 2.20 -5.13 -9.80
N HIS A 62 1.82 -4.08 -10.54
CA HIS A 62 0.83 -4.17 -11.63
C HIS A 62 1.19 -5.25 -12.66
N ARG A 63 2.45 -5.31 -13.12
CA ARG A 63 2.92 -6.35 -14.06
C ARG A 63 2.88 -7.76 -13.45
N VAL A 64 3.18 -7.88 -12.15
CA VAL A 64 3.08 -9.14 -11.41
C VAL A 64 1.62 -9.63 -11.41
N LEU A 65 0.65 -8.76 -11.09
CA LEU A 65 -0.76 -9.15 -11.14
C LEU A 65 -1.25 -9.49 -12.54
N LEU A 66 -0.82 -8.77 -13.58
CA LEU A 66 -1.16 -9.15 -14.96
C LEU A 66 -0.63 -10.56 -15.31
N THR A 67 0.56 -10.91 -14.82
CA THR A 67 1.12 -12.27 -14.98
C THR A 67 0.28 -13.30 -14.24
N VAL A 68 -0.20 -13.01 -13.02
CA VAL A 68 -1.13 -13.88 -12.27
C VAL A 68 -2.41 -14.09 -13.08
N PHE A 69 -2.99 -13.04 -13.64
CA PHE A 69 -4.21 -13.13 -14.44
C PHE A 69 -4.03 -14.01 -15.67
N GLU A 70 -2.93 -13.84 -16.40
CA GLU A 70 -2.57 -14.69 -17.54
C GLU A 70 -2.48 -16.18 -17.13
N GLN A 71 -1.74 -16.48 -16.06
CA GLN A 71 -1.50 -17.86 -15.64
C GLN A 71 -2.75 -18.57 -15.10
N LEU A 72 -3.70 -17.79 -14.54
CA LEU A 72 -5.00 -18.27 -14.06
C LEU A 72 -6.10 -18.22 -15.13
N GLY A 73 -5.82 -17.65 -16.31
CA GLY A 73 -6.81 -17.49 -17.39
C GLY A 73 -7.93 -16.51 -17.04
N LEU A 74 -7.64 -15.50 -16.23
CA LEU A 74 -8.56 -14.42 -15.88
C LEU A 74 -8.44 -13.28 -16.90
N ASP A 75 -9.57 -12.63 -17.22
CA ASP A 75 -9.59 -11.47 -18.11
C ASP A 75 -9.31 -10.18 -17.30
N PRO A 76 -8.16 -9.50 -17.48
CA PRO A 76 -7.83 -8.30 -16.72
C PRO A 76 -8.72 -7.10 -17.05
N ALA A 77 -9.54 -7.14 -18.11
CA ALA A 77 -10.51 -6.08 -18.42
C ALA A 77 -11.87 -6.27 -17.72
N ARG A 78 -12.13 -7.46 -17.16
CA ARG A 78 -13.41 -7.77 -16.53
C ARG A 78 -13.71 -6.81 -15.39
N GLN A 79 -14.92 -6.26 -15.42
CA GLN A 79 -15.47 -5.44 -14.36
C GLN A 79 -16.22 -6.31 -13.35
N THR A 80 -16.00 -6.05 -12.07
CA THR A 80 -16.77 -6.60 -10.96
C THR A 80 -17.27 -5.47 -10.06
N PRO A 81 -18.34 -5.68 -9.29
CA PRO A 81 -18.83 -4.65 -8.39
C PRO A 81 -17.79 -4.14 -7.38
N GLY A 82 -16.96 -5.03 -6.82
CA GLY A 82 -15.93 -4.60 -5.87
C GLY A 82 -14.78 -3.87 -6.56
N ARG A 83 -14.40 -4.29 -7.79
CA ARG A 83 -13.44 -3.57 -8.62
C ARG A 83 -13.89 -2.13 -8.91
N GLU A 84 -15.15 -1.95 -9.28
CA GLU A 84 -15.73 -0.62 -9.52
C GLU A 84 -15.67 0.28 -8.28
N VAL A 85 -15.92 -0.28 -7.10
CA VAL A 85 -15.78 0.46 -5.82
C VAL A 85 -14.33 0.86 -5.58
N VAL A 86 -13.36 -0.05 -5.77
CA VAL A 86 -11.92 0.27 -5.61
C VAL A 86 -11.49 1.37 -6.57
N ARG A 87 -11.91 1.30 -7.84
CA ARG A 87 -11.67 2.37 -8.84
C ARG A 87 -12.18 3.72 -8.36
N HIS A 88 -13.42 3.77 -7.87
CA HIS A 88 -14.03 5.00 -7.38
C HIS A 88 -13.27 5.59 -6.18
N LEU A 89 -12.79 4.74 -5.26
CA LEU A 89 -11.98 5.18 -4.12
C LEU A 89 -10.64 5.77 -4.60
N GLY A 90 -9.92 5.08 -5.49
CA GLY A 90 -8.66 5.58 -6.06
C GLY A 90 -8.83 6.91 -6.78
N GLU A 91 -9.84 7.04 -7.63
CA GLU A 91 -10.19 8.30 -8.32
C GLU A 91 -10.50 9.43 -7.32
N SER A 92 -11.12 9.11 -6.20
CA SER A 92 -11.46 10.08 -5.15
C SER A 92 -10.21 10.57 -4.39
N LEU A 93 -9.24 9.70 -4.11
CA LEU A 93 -7.95 10.08 -3.52
C LEU A 93 -7.18 11.04 -4.45
N VAL A 94 -7.11 10.72 -5.74
CA VAL A 94 -6.50 11.60 -6.75
C VAL A 94 -7.21 12.95 -6.81
N LYS A 95 -8.54 12.95 -6.75
CA LYS A 95 -9.33 14.19 -6.74
C LYS A 95 -9.04 15.03 -5.48
N ALA A 96 -8.92 14.41 -4.31
CA ALA A 96 -8.62 15.12 -3.06
C ALA A 96 -7.27 15.85 -3.15
N MET A 97 -6.22 15.19 -3.64
CA MET A 97 -4.91 15.82 -3.87
C MET A 97 -4.98 16.99 -4.86
N LYS A 98 -5.71 16.83 -5.98
CA LYS A 98 -5.90 17.91 -6.97
C LYS A 98 -6.66 19.11 -6.41
N LEU A 99 -7.64 18.87 -5.53
CA LEU A 99 -8.34 19.94 -4.81
C LEU A 99 -7.37 20.70 -3.89
N ALA A 100 -6.49 20.00 -3.18
CA ALA A 100 -5.49 20.63 -2.33
C ALA A 100 -4.48 21.47 -3.13
N ILE A 101 -3.98 20.97 -4.26
CA ILE A 101 -3.15 21.76 -5.20
C ILE A 101 -3.89 23.03 -5.63
N SER A 102 -5.17 22.90 -6.00
CA SER A 102 -5.98 24.03 -6.50
C SER A 102 -6.26 25.07 -5.42
N ALA A 103 -6.18 24.71 -4.13
CA ALA A 103 -6.31 25.65 -3.02
C ALA A 103 -5.07 26.55 -2.86
N GLY A 104 -3.93 26.19 -3.45
CA GLY A 104 -2.76 27.06 -3.60
C GLY A 104 -1.74 27.04 -2.45
N ASP A 105 -1.96 26.21 -1.43
CA ASP A 105 -1.00 25.98 -0.35
C ASP A 105 -0.26 24.65 -0.61
N ALA A 106 1.04 24.77 -0.90
CA ALA A 106 1.87 23.63 -1.28
C ALA A 106 2.12 22.67 -0.10
N ASP A 107 2.31 23.19 1.11
CA ASP A 107 2.56 22.38 2.30
C ASP A 107 1.28 21.62 2.69
N ALA A 108 0.12 22.28 2.60
CA ALA A 108 -1.18 21.62 2.77
C ALA A 108 -1.45 20.56 1.69
N ALA A 109 -1.06 20.81 0.43
CA ALA A 109 -1.20 19.82 -0.63
C ALA A 109 -0.31 18.58 -0.40
N GLN A 110 0.91 18.77 0.09
CA GLN A 110 1.78 17.66 0.49
C GLN A 110 1.17 16.85 1.62
N LEU A 111 0.62 17.49 2.66
CA LEU A 111 -0.05 16.79 3.76
C LEU A 111 -1.20 15.91 3.26
N VAL A 112 -2.13 16.50 2.49
CA VAL A 112 -3.24 15.76 1.89
C VAL A 112 -2.75 14.60 1.03
N ALA A 113 -1.66 14.79 0.28
CA ALA A 113 -1.07 13.72 -0.50
C ALA A 113 -0.59 12.56 0.37
N THR A 114 0.11 12.82 1.48
CA THR A 114 0.53 11.74 2.39
C THR A 114 -0.64 10.96 2.98
N GLU A 115 -1.73 11.63 3.36
CA GLU A 115 -2.94 10.98 3.86
C GLU A 115 -3.58 10.09 2.78
N CYS A 116 -3.64 10.59 1.55
CA CYS A 116 -4.18 9.84 0.42
C CYS A 116 -3.32 8.61 0.11
N VAL A 117 -1.99 8.73 0.15
CA VAL A 117 -1.08 7.59 -0.04
C VAL A 117 -1.27 6.58 1.10
N VAL A 118 -1.35 6.99 2.37
CA VAL A 118 -1.62 6.05 3.49
C VAL A 118 -2.91 5.25 3.26
N LEU A 119 -3.98 5.89 2.78
CA LEU A 119 -5.24 5.20 2.50
C LEU A 119 -5.12 4.21 1.33
N ALA A 120 -4.37 4.55 0.28
CA ALA A 120 -4.10 3.66 -0.84
C ALA A 120 -3.28 2.45 -0.38
N GLU A 121 -2.16 2.68 0.29
CA GLU A 121 -1.25 1.64 0.80
C GLU A 121 -1.93 0.72 1.81
N THR A 122 -2.83 1.26 2.64
CA THR A 122 -3.61 0.43 3.58
C THR A 122 -4.47 -0.59 2.84
N LYS A 123 -5.06 -0.20 1.69
CA LYS A 123 -5.86 -1.11 0.87
C LYS A 123 -4.96 -2.11 0.14
N ASP A 124 -3.83 -1.66 -0.38
CA ASP A 124 -2.95 -2.52 -1.17
C ASP A 124 -2.26 -3.59 -0.33
N HIS A 125 -1.65 -3.17 0.78
CA HIS A 125 -1.08 -4.07 1.79
C HIS A 125 -2.09 -5.12 2.27
N ALA A 126 -3.35 -4.72 2.48
CA ALA A 126 -4.42 -5.65 2.86
C ALA A 126 -4.74 -6.66 1.75
N ASN A 127 -4.72 -6.25 0.47
CA ASN A 127 -4.92 -7.17 -0.64
C ASN A 127 -3.80 -8.19 -0.71
N TRP A 128 -2.54 -7.73 -0.69
CA TRP A 128 -1.37 -8.59 -0.77
C TRP A 128 -1.27 -9.53 0.43
N SER A 129 -1.55 -9.06 1.64
CA SER A 129 -1.64 -9.91 2.84
C SER A 129 -2.66 -11.04 2.68
N LEU A 130 -3.84 -10.76 2.10
CA LEU A 130 -4.85 -11.80 1.84
C LEU A 130 -4.44 -12.76 0.72
N ILE A 131 -3.75 -12.27 -0.32
CA ILE A 131 -3.16 -13.12 -1.36
C ILE A 131 -2.13 -14.08 -0.77
N GLY A 132 -1.25 -13.60 0.12
CA GLY A 132 -0.30 -14.41 0.86
C GLY A 132 -0.99 -15.48 1.72
N LEU A 133 -2.04 -15.09 2.45
CA LEU A 133 -2.85 -16.04 3.23
C LEU A 133 -3.47 -17.13 2.36
N ILE A 134 -4.03 -16.79 1.20
CA ILE A 134 -4.59 -17.77 0.27
C ILE A 134 -3.48 -18.69 -0.25
N ALA A 135 -2.31 -18.15 -0.58
CA ALA A 135 -1.17 -18.91 -1.06
C ALA A 135 -0.66 -19.94 -0.03
N GLU A 136 -0.70 -19.62 1.26
CA GLU A 136 -0.32 -20.53 2.35
C GLU A 136 -1.39 -21.59 2.66
N GLN A 137 -2.67 -21.18 2.67
CA GLN A 137 -3.76 -22.04 3.13
C GLN A 137 -4.33 -22.92 2.02
N HIS A 138 -4.18 -22.51 0.76
CA HIS A 138 -4.65 -23.25 -0.40
C HIS A 138 -3.59 -24.22 -0.93
N SER A 139 -3.87 -24.91 -2.04
CA SER A 139 -2.98 -25.94 -2.60
C SER A 139 -3.18 -26.05 -4.10
N GLY A 140 -2.17 -26.59 -4.79
CA GLY A 140 -2.20 -26.76 -6.24
C GLY A 140 -1.64 -25.55 -7.00
N LYS A 141 -1.91 -25.51 -8.30
CA LYS A 141 -1.30 -24.53 -9.22
C LYS A 141 -1.62 -23.09 -8.82
N GLU A 142 -2.87 -22.79 -8.47
CA GLU A 142 -3.29 -21.44 -8.06
C GLU A 142 -2.49 -20.94 -6.85
N ALA A 143 -2.35 -21.76 -5.80
CA ALA A 143 -1.57 -21.40 -4.61
C ALA A 143 -0.10 -21.12 -4.92
N ALA A 144 0.52 -21.91 -5.82
CA ALA A 144 1.91 -21.70 -6.23
C ALA A 144 2.10 -20.39 -7.00
N ILE A 145 1.16 -20.03 -7.87
CA ILE A 145 1.15 -18.77 -8.63
C ILE A 145 1.04 -17.58 -7.66
N LEU A 146 0.05 -17.63 -6.76
CA LEU A 146 -0.18 -16.57 -5.79
C LEU A 146 1.00 -16.43 -4.83
N LYS A 147 1.64 -17.54 -4.43
CA LYS A 147 2.84 -17.50 -3.59
C LYS A 147 3.99 -16.77 -4.28
N GLN A 148 4.25 -17.13 -5.54
CA GLN A 148 5.32 -16.50 -6.31
C GLN A 148 5.09 -14.99 -6.47
N ALA A 149 3.85 -14.59 -6.75
CA ALA A 149 3.47 -13.19 -6.88
C ALA A 149 3.63 -12.44 -5.55
N HIS A 150 3.08 -12.99 -4.46
CA HIS A 150 3.19 -12.41 -3.12
C HIS A 150 4.65 -12.24 -2.68
N ASP A 151 5.46 -13.28 -2.80
CA ASP A 151 6.87 -13.24 -2.37
C ASP A 151 7.70 -12.20 -3.16
N ALA A 152 7.26 -11.82 -4.37
CA ALA A 152 7.92 -10.83 -5.20
C ALA A 152 7.62 -9.37 -4.80
N VAL A 153 6.57 -9.13 -4.02
CA VAL A 153 6.06 -7.75 -3.74
C VAL A 153 5.91 -7.46 -2.25
N ALA A 154 5.67 -8.47 -1.40
CA ALA A 154 5.24 -8.26 -0.01
C ALA A 154 6.20 -7.42 0.84
N LEU A 155 7.51 -7.49 0.57
CA LEU A 155 8.50 -6.66 1.27
C LEU A 155 8.43 -5.18 0.87
N ASP A 156 8.07 -4.89 -0.38
CA ASP A 156 7.88 -3.53 -0.86
C ASP A 156 6.62 -2.94 -0.21
N GLU A 157 5.51 -3.69 -0.23
CA GLU A 157 4.24 -3.31 0.40
C GLU A 157 4.36 -3.02 1.90
N ASP A 158 5.13 -3.83 2.63
CA ASP A 158 5.43 -3.56 4.04
C ASP A 158 6.19 -2.24 4.20
N HIS A 159 7.18 -1.96 3.35
CA HIS A 159 7.86 -0.66 3.38
C HIS A 159 6.91 0.48 3.11
N HIS A 160 6.14 0.41 2.01
CA HIS A 160 5.29 1.50 1.54
C HIS A 160 4.33 1.97 2.62
N LEU A 161 3.65 1.02 3.27
CA LEU A 161 2.68 1.33 4.31
C LEU A 161 3.33 1.97 5.53
N TYR A 162 4.39 1.37 6.10
CA TYR A 162 4.96 1.86 7.36
C TYR A 162 5.73 3.17 7.17
N HIS A 163 6.42 3.33 6.04
CA HIS A 163 7.19 4.54 5.76
C HIS A 163 6.25 5.73 5.48
N THR A 164 5.23 5.53 4.65
CA THR A 164 4.23 6.59 4.37
C THR A 164 3.49 7.00 5.64
N GLN A 165 3.15 6.06 6.54
CA GLN A 165 2.57 6.40 7.84
C GLN A 165 3.49 7.29 8.68
N GLY A 166 4.79 6.98 8.70
CA GLY A 166 5.81 7.81 9.34
C GLY A 166 5.88 9.21 8.72
N TRP A 167 5.92 9.31 7.39
CA TRP A 167 5.95 10.59 6.67
C TRP A 167 4.72 11.45 6.98
N SER A 168 3.54 10.86 6.91
CA SER A 168 2.29 11.57 7.21
C SER A 168 2.28 12.10 8.65
N ARG A 169 2.72 11.30 9.62
CA ARG A 169 2.84 11.71 11.02
C ARG A 169 3.78 12.89 11.18
N GLU A 170 5.01 12.81 10.66
CA GLU A 170 6.04 13.81 10.90
C GLU A 170 5.75 15.13 10.19
N LEU A 171 5.17 15.08 8.99
CA LEU A 171 4.71 16.29 8.30
C LEU A 171 3.56 16.97 9.04
N TRP A 172 2.61 16.20 9.60
CA TRP A 172 1.58 16.78 10.46
C TRP A 172 2.18 17.42 11.71
N VAL A 173 3.14 16.77 12.37
CA VAL A 173 3.86 17.33 13.53
C VAL A 173 4.51 18.67 13.16
N GLU A 174 5.18 18.75 12.00
CA GLU A 174 5.78 19.98 11.50
C GLU A 174 4.73 21.08 11.28
N SER A 175 3.61 20.75 10.62
CA SER A 175 2.52 21.70 10.34
C SER A 175 1.85 22.26 11.61
N LEU A 176 1.91 21.51 12.71
CA LEU A 176 1.41 21.92 14.02
C LEU A 176 2.41 22.80 14.79
N GLY A 177 3.58 23.10 14.20
CA GLY A 177 4.64 23.90 14.81
C GLY A 177 5.44 23.14 15.87
N LEU A 178 5.42 21.81 15.84
CA LEU A 178 6.15 20.96 16.76
C LEU A 178 7.43 20.42 16.10
N PRO A 179 8.48 20.05 16.86
CA PRO A 179 9.71 19.50 16.28
C PRO A 179 9.45 18.16 15.60
N ALA A 180 9.56 18.11 14.28
CA ALA A 180 9.41 16.91 13.45
C ALA A 180 10.75 16.18 13.19
N VAL A 181 10.69 14.90 12.85
CA VAL A 181 11.85 14.11 12.39
C VAL A 181 11.61 13.72 10.94
N LEU A 182 12.23 14.43 10.01
CA LEU A 182 12.10 14.19 8.56
C LEU A 182 13.50 13.91 7.96
N PRO A 183 13.70 12.81 7.21
CA PRO A 183 12.76 11.69 6.99
C PRO A 183 12.36 10.96 8.29
N PRO A 184 11.20 10.28 8.30
CA PRO A 184 10.70 9.60 9.49
C PRO A 184 11.64 8.46 9.94
N PRO A 185 11.63 8.09 11.23
CA PRO A 185 12.45 6.99 11.75
C PRO A 185 12.25 5.66 10.99
N GLU A 186 11.04 5.41 10.50
CA GLU A 186 10.67 4.25 9.69
C GLU A 186 11.48 4.17 8.41
N GLU A 187 11.59 5.27 7.66
CA GLU A 187 12.38 5.37 6.43
C GLU A 187 13.87 5.21 6.73
N VAL A 188 14.40 5.97 7.71
CA VAL A 188 15.82 5.91 8.07
C VAL A 188 16.25 4.51 8.50
N LYS A 189 15.38 3.78 9.20
CA LYS A 189 15.65 2.42 9.70
C LYS A 189 15.23 1.32 8.71
N LYS A 190 14.60 1.67 7.58
CA LYS A 190 14.13 0.75 6.54
C LYS A 190 13.27 -0.37 7.10
N VAL A 191 12.22 0.01 7.84
CA VAL A 191 11.38 -0.93 8.59
C VAL A 191 10.48 -1.75 7.65
N LYS A 192 10.40 -3.05 7.90
CA LYS A 192 9.62 -3.99 7.08
C LYS A 192 8.57 -4.78 7.85
N SER A 193 8.15 -4.28 9.02
CA SER A 193 7.21 -5.00 9.87
C SER A 193 6.53 -4.05 10.83
N ALA A 194 5.31 -4.37 11.24
CA ALA A 194 4.56 -3.59 12.23
C ALA A 194 5.33 -3.41 13.55
N ILE A 195 6.03 -4.46 14.02
CA ILE A 195 6.86 -4.37 15.24
C ILE A 195 8.05 -3.44 15.02
N GLY A 196 8.68 -3.52 13.84
CA GLY A 196 9.78 -2.62 13.45
C GLY A 196 9.33 -1.17 13.38
N ALA A 197 8.21 -0.90 12.73
CA ALA A 197 7.59 0.42 12.62
C ALA A 197 7.26 0.99 14.01
N SER A 198 6.60 0.22 14.88
CA SER A 198 6.28 0.66 16.24
C SER A 198 7.54 0.97 17.07
N ARG A 199 8.61 0.18 16.94
CA ARG A 199 9.90 0.46 17.60
C ARG A 199 10.58 1.70 17.04
N ALA A 200 10.49 1.92 15.73
CA ALA A 200 11.04 3.11 15.06
C ALA A 200 10.33 4.37 15.54
N GLU A 201 9.00 4.37 15.56
CA GLU A 201 8.16 5.46 16.09
C GLU A 201 8.51 5.80 17.55
N GLN A 202 8.60 4.80 18.42
CA GLN A 202 8.94 5.02 19.84
C GLN A 202 10.33 5.63 20.05
N ALA A 203 11.28 5.33 19.16
CA ALA A 203 12.64 5.86 19.21
C ALA A 203 12.78 7.27 18.61
N ARG A 204 11.71 7.84 18.04
CA ARG A 204 11.69 9.19 17.46
C ARG A 204 12.25 10.26 18.39
N GLY A 205 11.93 10.19 19.69
CA GLY A 205 12.39 11.16 20.69
C GLY A 205 13.92 11.16 20.89
N GLU A 206 14.63 10.11 20.50
CA GLU A 206 16.09 10.06 20.52
C GLU A 206 16.69 10.84 19.34
N MET A 207 16.00 10.84 18.19
CA MET A 207 16.43 11.55 16.99
C MET A 207 16.27 13.07 17.10
N LEU A 208 15.39 13.55 17.99
CA LEU A 208 15.23 14.99 18.28
C LEU A 208 16.31 15.58 19.20
N LYS A 209 17.15 14.74 19.83
CA LYS A 209 18.20 15.20 20.77
C LYS A 209 19.52 15.52 20.05
N HIS A 210 19.57 15.32 18.74
CA HIS A 210 20.72 15.49 17.87
C HIS A 210 20.42 16.55 16.81
#